data_AF-A0A2N1G550-F1
#
_entry.id   AF-A0A2N1G550-F1
#
_cell.length_a   1.000
_cell.length_b   1.000
_cell.length_c   1.000
_cell.angle_alpha   90.00
_cell.angle_beta   90.00
_cell.angle_gamma   90.00
#
_symmetry.space_group_name_H-M   'P 1'
#
loop_
_entity.id
_entity.type
_entity.pdbx_description
1 polymer ?
#
loop_
_entity_poly.entity_id
_entity_poly.type
_entity_poly.pdbx_seq_one_letter_code
_entity_poly.pdbx_strand_id
1 'polypeptide(L)'
;MVSVIGYKSIEKEDGESFLVLVLQGGVESVKSQATGKMYFTARTVNVPATFDEETCKSLIGSQFEGIVKKVASDPYEYTIKETGEVVELNFRYEFVADTEEIIKEQVVAAEFVA
;
A
#
# COMPACT_ATOMS: atom_id res chain seq x y z
N MET A 1 -3.69 9.89 -6.83
CA MET A 1 -4.06 8.86 -7.82
C MET A 1 -3.20 7.64 -7.57
N VAL A 2 -3.82 6.47 -7.68
CA VAL A 2 -3.15 5.17 -7.61
C VAL A 2 -3.36 4.42 -8.91
N SER A 3 -2.39 3.60 -9.31
CA SER A 3 -2.44 2.83 -10.55
C SER A 3 -2.46 1.34 -10.23
N VAL A 4 -3.28 0.56 -10.94
CA VAL A 4 -3.19 -0.91 -10.85
C VAL A 4 -1.99 -1.36 -11.66
N ILE A 5 -1.02 -1.97 -10.99
CA ILE A 5 0.19 -2.50 -11.62
C ILE A 5 0.16 -4.02 -11.80
N GLY A 6 -0.82 -4.69 -11.20
CA GLY A 6 -0.98 -6.14 -11.32
C GLY A 6 -2.05 -6.68 -10.37
N TYR A 7 -2.12 -8.00 -10.28
CA TYR A 7 -2.98 -8.71 -9.34
C TYR A 7 -2.27 -9.98 -8.83
N LYS A 8 -2.75 -10.55 -7.72
CA LYS A 8 -2.26 -11.81 -7.16
C LYS A 8 -3.44 -12.64 -6.67
N SER A 9 -3.30 -13.96 -6.68
CA SER A 9 -4.20 -14.85 -5.97
C SER A 9 -3.63 -15.14 -4.58
N ILE A 10 -4.47 -15.02 -3.55
CA ILE A 10 -4.14 -15.38 -2.18
C ILE A 10 -5.02 -16.56 -1.79
N GLU A 11 -4.38 -17.67 -1.42
CA GLU A 11 -5.03 -18.84 -0.87
C GLU A 11 -5.12 -18.68 0.66
N LYS A 12 -6.33 -18.81 1.21
CA LYS A 12 -6.54 -18.88 2.66
C LYS A 12 -6.23 -20.29 3.17
N GLU A 13 -5.97 -20.40 4.47
CA GLU A 13 -5.80 -21.69 5.14
C GLU A 13 -7.03 -22.62 5.02
N ASP A 14 -8.22 -22.05 4.81
CA ASP A 14 -9.48 -22.79 4.61
C ASP A 14 -9.68 -23.32 3.17
N GLY A 15 -8.72 -23.10 2.28
CA GLY A 15 -8.76 -23.55 0.87
C GLY A 15 -9.51 -22.61 -0.08
N GLU A 16 -10.12 -21.54 0.43
CA GLU A 16 -10.71 -20.49 -0.41
C GLU A 16 -9.63 -19.53 -0.95
N SER A 17 -9.58 -19.35 -2.26
CA SER A 17 -8.72 -18.36 -2.91
C SER A 17 -9.48 -17.08 -3.22
N PHE A 18 -8.86 -15.92 -2.98
CA PHE A 18 -9.38 -14.63 -3.43
C PHE A 18 -8.31 -13.83 -4.17
N LEU A 19 -8.75 -12.95 -5.07
CA LEU A 19 -7.85 -12.11 -5.85
C LEU A 19 -7.60 -10.79 -5.12
N VAL A 20 -6.38 -10.28 -5.24
CA VAL A 20 -5.99 -8.95 -4.78
C VAL A 20 -5.40 -8.15 -5.93
N LEU A 21 -5.78 -6.88 -6.04
CA LEU A 21 -5.17 -5.93 -6.94
C LEU A 21 -3.96 -5.30 -6.26
N VAL A 22 -2.85 -5.20 -7.00
CA VAL A 22 -1.65 -4.50 -6.56
C VAL A 22 -1.75 -3.06 -7.06
N LEU A 23 -2.03 -2.15 -6.14
CA LEU A 23 -2.08 -0.71 -6.41
C LEU A 23 -0.73 -0.08 -6.11
N GLN A 24 -0.28 0.80 -6.98
CA GLN A 24 0.89 1.64 -6.81
C GLN A 24 0.47 3.09 -6.61
N GLY A 25 0.96 3.71 -5.53
CA GLY A 25 0.77 5.13 -5.28
C GLY A 25 1.66 6.01 -6.15
N GLY A 26 1.61 7.32 -5.90
CA GLY A 26 2.51 8.28 -6.55
C GLY A 26 3.99 8.00 -6.26
N VAL A 27 4.85 8.48 -7.17
CA VAL A 27 6.30 8.39 -7.03
C VAL A 27 6.80 9.34 -5.94
N GLU A 28 7.65 8.84 -5.07
CA GLU A 28 8.34 9.56 -4.00
C GLU A 28 9.85 9.52 -4.23
N SER A 29 10.54 10.65 -4.01
CA SER A 29 12.00 10.71 -4.03
C SER A 29 12.56 10.44 -2.64
N VAL A 30 13.39 9.42 -2.50
CA VAL A 30 14.11 9.06 -1.27
C VAL A 30 15.61 9.14 -1.49
N LYS A 31 16.32 9.73 -0.52
CA LYS A 31 17.79 9.79 -0.53
C LYS A 31 18.35 8.59 0.22
N SER A 32 19.21 7.81 -0.42
CA SER A 32 19.94 6.72 0.22
C SER A 32 20.87 7.28 1.29
N GLN A 33 20.72 6.81 2.54
CA GLN A 33 21.60 7.23 3.63
C GLN A 33 23.04 6.72 3.43
N ALA A 34 23.21 5.56 2.79
CA ALA A 34 24.53 4.95 2.56
C ALA A 34 25.33 5.65 1.45
N THR A 35 24.67 6.06 0.37
CA THR A 35 25.36 6.56 -0.85
C THR A 35 25.08 8.03 -1.15
N GLY A 36 24.12 8.66 -0.48
CA GLY A 36 23.67 10.02 -0.74
C GLY A 36 22.91 10.20 -2.06
N LYS A 37 22.72 9.14 -2.86
CA LYS A 37 22.02 9.19 -4.15
C LYS A 37 20.50 9.26 -3.96
N MET A 38 19.82 9.95 -4.87
CA MET A 38 18.37 10.05 -4.89
C MET A 38 17.77 8.93 -5.73
N TYR A 39 16.76 8.26 -5.18
CA TYR A 39 16.02 7.17 -5.80
C TYR A 39 14.54 7.55 -5.86
N PHE A 40 13.90 7.21 -6.96
CA PHE A 40 12.45 7.28 -7.06
C PHE A 40 11.88 5.93 -6.65
N THR A 41 11.00 5.94 -5.67
CA THR A 41 10.26 4.77 -5.20
C THR A 41 8.77 5.05 -5.30
N ALA A 42 7.95 4.02 -5.28
CA ALA A 42 6.51 4.17 -5.17
C ALA A 42 5.98 3.12 -4.21
N ARG A 43 5.07 3.53 -3.32
CA ARG A 43 4.44 2.61 -2.37
C ARG A 43 3.47 1.70 -3.09
N THR A 44 3.42 0.44 -2.68
CA THR A 44 2.46 -0.53 -3.19
C THR A 44 1.59 -1.06 -2.07
N VAL A 45 0.33 -1.33 -2.38
CA VAL A 45 -0.65 -1.92 -1.47
C VAL A 45 -1.46 -2.98 -2.20
N ASN A 46 -1.78 -4.07 -1.50
CA ASN A 46 -2.66 -5.11 -2.04
C ASN A 46 -4.07 -4.84 -1.54
N VAL A 47 -5.01 -4.66 -2.45
CA VAL A 47 -6.42 -4.43 -2.12
C VAL A 47 -7.23 -5.65 -2.56
N PRO A 48 -7.97 -6.32 -1.66
CA PRO A 48 -8.85 -7.42 -2.03
C PRO A 48 -9.85 -7.01 -3.10
N ALA A 49 -10.02 -7.85 -4.10
CA ALA A 49 -10.96 -7.64 -5.20
C ALA A 49 -11.95 -8.79 -5.27
N THR A 50 -13.21 -8.44 -5.48
CA THR A 50 -14.30 -9.40 -5.71
C THR A 50 -14.44 -9.79 -7.18
N PHE A 51 -13.48 -9.38 -8.02
CA PHE A 51 -13.47 -9.62 -9.45
C PHE A 51 -12.87 -11.00 -9.78
N ASP A 52 -13.14 -11.48 -10.99
CA ASP A 52 -12.48 -12.63 -11.58
C ASP A 52 -11.12 -12.24 -12.23
N GLU A 53 -10.34 -13.23 -12.65
CA GLU A 53 -9.02 -13.00 -13.22
C GLU A 53 -9.01 -12.18 -14.52
N GLU A 54 -10.01 -12.36 -15.40
CA GLU A 54 -10.06 -11.58 -16.65
C GLU A 54 -10.32 -10.11 -16.35
N THR A 55 -11.27 -9.84 -15.45
CA THR A 55 -11.54 -8.48 -15.00
C THR A 55 -10.29 -7.88 -14.36
N CYS A 56 -9.60 -8.58 -13.45
CA CYS A 56 -8.35 -8.11 -12.86
C CYS A 56 -7.26 -7.79 -13.90
N LYS A 57 -7.09 -8.63 -14.94
CA LYS A 57 -6.16 -8.38 -16.04
C LYS A 57 -6.52 -7.12 -16.82
N SER A 58 -7.81 -6.92 -17.08
CA SER A 58 -8.29 -5.74 -17.81
C SER A 58 -8.07 -4.43 -17.05
N LEU A 59 -8.02 -4.49 -15.72
CA LEU A 59 -7.81 -3.33 -14.86
C LEU A 59 -6.33 -2.91 -14.76
N ILE A 60 -5.38 -3.73 -15.21
CA ILE A 60 -3.95 -3.38 -15.17
C ILE A 60 -3.72 -2.16 -16.07
N GLY A 61 -3.10 -1.13 -15.50
CA GLY A 61 -2.89 0.16 -16.15
C GLY A 61 -3.98 1.20 -15.88
N SER A 62 -5.13 0.81 -15.32
CA SER A 62 -6.16 1.75 -14.88
C SER A 62 -5.72 2.53 -13.66
N GLN A 63 -6.24 3.75 -13.55
CA GLN A 63 -5.97 4.67 -12.45
C GLN A 63 -7.23 4.93 -11.64
N PHE A 64 -7.08 5.03 -10.33
CA PHE A 64 -8.14 5.31 -9.37
C PHE A 64 -7.82 6.57 -8.58
N GLU A 65 -8.86 7.32 -8.22
CA GLU A 65 -8.73 8.40 -7.26
C GLU A 65 -8.44 7.84 -5.86
N GLY A 66 -7.57 8.53 -5.13
CA GLY A 66 -7.07 8.09 -3.83
C GLY A 66 -5.55 8.10 -3.70
N ILE A 67 -5.07 7.73 -2.52
CA ILE A 67 -3.65 7.68 -2.15
C ILE A 67 -3.32 6.40 -1.36
N VAL A 68 -2.05 5.98 -1.41
CA VAL A 68 -1.53 4.93 -0.52
C VAL A 68 -0.91 5.61 0.70
N LYS A 69 -1.52 5.45 1.86
CA LYS A 69 -1.07 6.06 3.11
C LYS A 69 -0.43 5.04 4.03
N LYS A 70 0.57 5.48 4.79
CA LYS A 70 1.12 4.72 5.91
C LYS A 70 0.26 5.00 7.14
N VAL A 71 -0.45 4.01 7.62
CA VAL A 71 -1.37 4.11 8.77
C VAL A 71 -0.75 3.35 9.94
N ALA A 72 -0.84 3.92 11.14
CA ALA A 72 -0.42 3.23 12.36
C ALA A 72 -1.36 2.06 12.62
N SER A 73 -0.81 0.89 12.94
CA SER A 73 -1.58 -0.30 13.29
C SER A 73 -1.02 -0.92 14.55
N ASP A 74 -1.78 -1.81 15.17
CA ASP A 74 -1.27 -2.67 16.22
C ASP A 74 0.03 -3.36 15.76
N PRO A 75 1.06 -3.45 16.63
CA PRO A 75 2.31 -4.10 16.30
C PRO A 75 2.07 -5.54 15.85
N TYR A 76 2.58 -5.88 14.66
CA TYR A 76 2.50 -7.22 14.13
C TYR A 76 3.89 -7.71 13.70
N GLU A 77 4.14 -8.98 13.92
CA GLU A 77 5.35 -9.64 13.46
C GLU A 77 5.25 -9.92 11.96
N TYR A 78 6.21 -9.38 11.21
CA TYR A 78 6.34 -9.60 9.77
C TYR A 78 7.64 -10.33 9.48
N THR A 79 7.53 -11.56 8.97
CA THR A 79 8.69 -12.30 8.49
C THR A 79 9.08 -11.81 7.09
N ILE A 80 10.27 -11.22 6.97
CA ILE A 80 10.84 -10.83 5.69
C ILE A 80 11.19 -12.11 4.93
N LYS A 81 10.43 -12.42 3.87
CA LYS A 81 10.59 -13.68 3.11
C LYS A 81 11.98 -13.87 2.49
N GLU A 82 12.70 -12.80 2.21
CA GLU A 82 14.06 -12.87 1.65
C GLU A 82 15.15 -13.20 2.68
N THR A 83 15.02 -12.75 3.93
CA THR A 83 16.06 -12.93 4.96
C THR A 83 15.67 -13.90 6.08
N GLY A 84 14.37 -14.19 6.23
CA GLY A 84 13.83 -14.98 7.34
C GLY A 84 13.78 -14.21 8.66
N GLU A 85 14.13 -12.92 8.67
CA GLU A 85 14.07 -12.09 9.88
C GLU A 85 12.63 -11.70 10.19
N VAL A 86 12.23 -11.90 11.45
CA VAL A 86 10.95 -11.43 11.98
C VAL A 86 11.16 -10.01 12.48
N VAL A 87 10.47 -9.05 11.86
CA VAL A 87 10.49 -7.64 12.29
C VAL A 87 9.12 -7.26 12.82
N GLU A 88 9.10 -6.50 13.91
CA GLU A 88 7.86 -5.93 14.43
C GLU A 88 7.53 -4.65 13.64
N LEU A 89 6.37 -4.64 12.99
CA LEU A 89 5.85 -3.50 12.26
C LEU A 89 4.62 -2.95 12.99
N ASN A 90 4.67 -1.66 13.31
CA ASN A 90 3.56 -0.90 13.91
C ASN A 90 2.85 -0.01 12.88
N PHE A 91 2.97 -0.36 11.60
CA PHE A 91 2.36 0.38 10.51
C PHE A 91 1.99 -0.54 9.36
N ARG A 92 0.94 -0.16 8.65
CA ARG A 92 0.50 -0.80 7.40
C ARG A 92 0.27 0.24 6.32
N TYR A 93 0.38 -0.18 5.07
CA TYR A 93 -0.02 0.66 3.94
C TYR A 93 -1.47 0.37 3.59
N GLU A 94 -2.28 1.41 3.51
CA GLU A 94 -3.69 1.31 3.16
C GLU A 94 -4.01 2.24 1.99
N PHE A 95 -4.94 1.78 1.16
CA PHE A 95 -5.53 2.60 0.12
C PHE A 95 -6.66 3.43 0.73
N VAL A 96 -6.62 4.75 0.51
CA VAL A 96 -7.64 5.69 0.96
C VAL A 96 -8.23 6.37 -0.27
N ALA A 97 -9.52 6.14 -0.51
CA ALA A 97 -10.26 6.70 -1.65
C ALA A 97 -10.77 8.13 -1.38
N ASP A 98 -11.09 8.44 -0.12
CA ASP A 98 -11.75 9.69 0.23
C ASP A 98 -10.76 10.83 0.44
N THR A 99 -10.94 11.91 -0.30
CA THR A 99 -10.04 13.08 -0.21
C THR A 99 -10.33 13.93 1.04
N GLU A 100 -11.52 13.83 1.63
CA GLU A 100 -11.90 14.58 2.84
C GLU A 100 -11.29 13.96 4.12
N GLU A 101 -11.15 12.63 4.18
CA GLU A 101 -10.41 11.97 5.28
C GLU A 101 -8.92 12.34 5.28
N ILE A 102 -8.33 12.55 4.10
CA ILE A 102 -6.92 12.98 3.95
C ILE A 102 -6.70 14.36 4.57
N ILE A 103 -7.65 15.29 4.38
CA ILE A 103 -7.55 16.67 4.87
C ILE A 103 -7.79 16.74 6.38
N LYS A 104 -8.79 16.01 6.91
CA LYS A 104 -9.09 16.00 8.35
C LYS A 104 -7.90 15.60 9.21
N GLU A 105 -7.14 14.59 8.79
CA GLU A 105 -6.02 14.09 9.59
C GLU A 105 -4.76 14.98 9.52
N GLN A 106 -4.51 15.67 8.40
CA GLN A 106 -3.38 16.61 8.30
C GLN A 106 -3.61 17.91 9.08
N VAL A 107 -4.87 18.38 9.18
CA VAL A 107 -5.20 19.60 9.92
C VAL A 107 -5.12 19.35 11.43
N VAL A 108 -5.58 18.19 11.93
CA VAL A 108 -5.48 17.82 13.35
C VAL A 108 -4.01 17.68 13.81
N ALA A 109 -3.12 17.17 12.95
CA ALA A 109 -1.69 17.07 13.28
C ALA A 109 -1.00 18.44 13.37
N ALA A 110 -1.46 19.45 12.63
CA ALA A 110 -0.92 20.81 12.69
C ALA A 110 -1.36 21.55 13.97
N GLU A 111 -2.55 21.27 14.49
CA GLU A 111 -3.08 21.90 15.71
C GLU A 111 -2.39 21.41 17.00
N PHE A 112 -1.80 20.21 17.01
CA PHE A 112 -1.07 19.67 18.17
C PHE A 112 0.39 20.14 18.33
N VAL A 113 0.86 20.99 17.41
CA VAL A 113 2.25 21.55 17.43
C VAL A 113 2.24 23.08 17.63
N ALA A 114 1.07 23.69 17.90
CA ALA A 114 0.92 25.13 18.12
C ALA A 114 0.79 25.50 19.61
#